data_AF-A0A1U6IXE9-F1
#
_entry.id   AF-A0A1U6IXE9-F1
#
_cell.length_a   1.000
_cell.length_b   1.000
_cell.length_c   1.000
_cell.angle_alpha   90.00
_cell.angle_beta   90.00
_cell.angle_gamma   90.00
#
_symmetry.space_group_name_H-M   'P 1'
#
loop_
_entity.id
_entity.type
_entity.pdbx_description
1 polymer ?
#
loop_
_entity_poly.entity_id
_entity_poly.type
_entity_poly.pdbx_seq_one_letter_code
_entity_poly.pdbx_strand_id
1 'polypeptide(L)'
;MDSRVGSLIGDLASSPTLNPAAARDRIWRLLSKTPDEASKEALMHAYDVIMGIAIGHLERMGKDVQALKDVVSADRQGFALVEAMADGGSIEPRALCHIVDREAAAGRMTRSVVLLTLNAAAAELSPRQTAAGQASGNHRWSIH
;
A
#
# COMPACT_ATOMS: atom_id res chain seq x y z
N MET A 1 6.57 -1.19 -17.64
CA MET A 1 6.49 -2.20 -16.56
C MET A 1 7.89 -2.68 -16.24
N ASP A 2 8.32 -2.56 -14.98
CA ASP A 2 9.63 -2.98 -14.45
C ASP A 2 9.82 -4.51 -14.60
N SER A 3 11.00 -4.92 -15.08
CA SER A 3 11.32 -6.33 -15.36
C SER A 3 11.33 -7.21 -14.12
N ARG A 4 11.61 -6.65 -12.93
CA ARG A 4 11.57 -7.35 -11.64
C ARG A 4 10.14 -7.68 -11.23
N VAL A 5 9.21 -6.78 -11.54
CA VAL A 5 7.77 -7.00 -11.33
C VAL A 5 7.27 -8.08 -12.28
N GLY A 6 7.66 -8.02 -13.56
CA GLY A 6 7.36 -9.07 -14.53
C GLY A 6 7.90 -10.45 -14.14
N SER A 7 9.14 -10.52 -13.64
CA SER A 7 9.74 -11.76 -13.15
C SER A 7 9.02 -12.29 -11.90
N LEU A 8 8.64 -11.43 -10.95
CA LEU A 8 7.85 -11.85 -9.80
C LEU A 8 6.50 -12.45 -10.23
N ILE A 9 5.78 -11.79 -11.13
CA ILE A 9 4.49 -12.27 -11.64
C ILE A 9 4.68 -13.63 -12.33
N GLY A 10 5.72 -13.80 -13.15
CA GLY A 10 6.05 -15.07 -13.79
C GLY A 10 6.36 -16.18 -12.79
N ASP A 11 7.15 -15.90 -11.75
CA ASP A 11 7.49 -16.86 -10.70
C ASP A 11 6.25 -17.28 -9.88
N LEU A 12 5.36 -16.33 -9.59
CA LEU A 12 4.13 -16.60 -8.85
C LEU A 12 3.13 -17.42 -9.67
N ALA A 13 3.00 -17.11 -10.96
CA ALA A 13 2.13 -17.84 -11.87
C ALA A 13 2.60 -19.29 -12.11
N SER A 14 3.89 -19.57 -11.94
CA SER A 14 4.49 -20.90 -12.15
C SER A 14 4.68 -21.71 -10.86
N SER A 15 4.43 -21.14 -9.68
CA SER A 15 4.63 -21.84 -8.41
C SER A 15 3.45 -22.76 -8.03
N PRO A 16 3.69 -24.07 -7.80
CA PRO A 16 2.62 -25.01 -7.44
C PRO A 16 2.14 -24.85 -5.98
N THR A 17 2.94 -24.23 -5.11
CA THR A 17 2.59 -23.96 -3.72
C THR A 17 2.90 -22.50 -3.40
N LEU A 18 1.88 -21.67 -3.51
CA LEU A 18 2.00 -20.24 -3.25
C LEU A 18 2.02 -20.00 -1.73
N ASN A 19 3.17 -19.59 -1.19
CA ASN A 19 3.32 -19.20 0.22
C ASN A 19 2.99 -17.70 0.38
N PRO A 20 1.87 -17.34 1.05
CA PRO A 20 1.42 -15.96 1.15
C PRO A 20 2.41 -15.05 1.89
N ALA A 21 3.05 -15.55 2.95
CA ALA A 21 4.03 -14.77 3.72
C ALA A 21 5.27 -14.46 2.87
N ALA A 22 5.79 -15.46 2.15
CA ALA A 22 6.94 -15.26 1.26
C ALA A 22 6.62 -14.30 0.10
N ALA A 23 5.40 -14.37 -0.45
CA ALA A 23 4.95 -13.46 -1.50
C ALA A 23 4.85 -12.02 -0.98
N ARG A 24 4.23 -11.82 0.18
CA ARG A 24 4.15 -10.53 0.89
C ARG A 24 5.53 -9.90 1.08
N ASP A 25 6.48 -10.63 1.65
CA ASP A 25 7.84 -10.13 1.88
C ASP A 25 8.59 -9.77 0.59
N ARG A 26 8.36 -10.53 -0.48
CA ARG A 26 8.99 -10.25 -1.78
C ARG A 26 8.42 -9.00 -2.42
N ILE A 27 7.11 -8.78 -2.32
CA ILE A 27 6.44 -7.58 -2.84
C ILE A 27 6.88 -6.34 -2.07
N TRP A 28 6.92 -6.40 -0.73
CA TRP A 28 7.44 -5.32 0.12
C TRP A 28 8.87 -4.91 -0.25
N ARG A 29 9.75 -5.88 -0.53
CA ARG A 29 11.13 -5.59 -0.97
C ARG A 29 11.23 -4.97 -2.36
N LEU A 30 10.23 -5.16 -3.22
CA LEU A 30 10.22 -4.59 -4.57
C LEU A 30 9.63 -3.18 -4.58
N LEU A 31 8.66 -2.88 -3.73
CA LEU A 31 8.02 -1.56 -3.70
C LEU A 31 9.04 -0.41 -3.57
N SER A 32 10.03 -0.55 -2.68
CA SER A 32 11.08 0.47 -2.48
C SER A 32 12.08 0.58 -3.64
N LYS A 33 12.07 -0.38 -4.56
CA LYS A 33 12.99 -0.46 -5.70
C LYS A 33 12.33 -0.14 -7.04
N THR A 34 11.01 0.07 -7.03
CA THR A 34 10.21 0.33 -8.21
C THR A 34 9.89 1.82 -8.30
N PRO A 35 10.49 2.56 -9.24
CA PRO A 35 10.42 4.02 -9.26
C PRO A 35 9.13 4.54 -9.91
N ASP A 36 8.56 3.83 -10.87
CA ASP A 36 7.42 4.27 -11.66
C ASP A 36 6.07 3.79 -11.12
N GLU A 37 5.06 4.63 -11.27
CA GLU A 37 3.71 4.39 -10.79
C GLU A 37 3.09 3.12 -11.38
N ALA A 38 3.19 2.92 -12.70
CA ALA A 38 2.60 1.77 -13.38
C ALA A 38 3.12 0.43 -12.83
N SER A 39 4.40 0.37 -12.47
CA SER A 39 5.00 -0.82 -11.90
C SER A 39 4.61 -1.02 -10.42
N LYS A 40 4.40 0.06 -9.66
CA LYS A 40 3.84 -0.01 -8.30
C LYS A 40 2.39 -0.48 -8.32
N GLU A 41 1.59 0.01 -9.26
CA GLU A 41 0.23 -0.47 -9.49
C GLU A 41 0.21 -1.96 -9.85
N ALA A 42 1.09 -2.40 -10.75
CA ALA A 42 1.21 -3.82 -11.10
C ALA A 42 1.62 -4.69 -9.89
N LEU A 43 2.49 -4.19 -9.01
CA LEU A 43 2.84 -4.86 -7.76
C LEU A 43 1.64 -4.97 -6.81
N MET A 44 0.87 -3.90 -6.65
CA MET A 44 -0.35 -3.88 -5.84
C MET A 44 -1.41 -4.84 -6.38
N HIS A 45 -1.57 -4.89 -7.71
CA HIS A 45 -2.47 -5.83 -8.35
C HIS A 45 -2.03 -7.28 -8.11
N ALA A 46 -0.74 -7.58 -8.29
CA ALA A 46 -0.20 -8.91 -8.01
C ALA A 46 -0.43 -9.30 -6.55
N TYR A 47 -0.12 -8.41 -5.62
CA TYR A 47 -0.36 -8.62 -4.19
C TYR A 47 -1.81 -9.00 -3.90
N ASP A 48 -2.75 -8.22 -4.45
CA ASP A 48 -4.18 -8.43 -4.23
C ASP A 48 -4.66 -9.79 -4.72
N VAL A 49 -4.25 -10.20 -5.92
CA VAL A 49 -4.59 -11.50 -6.51
C VAL A 49 -4.06 -12.65 -5.65
N ILE A 50 -2.78 -12.59 -5.25
CA ILE A 50 -2.11 -13.62 -4.44
C ILE A 50 -2.82 -13.78 -3.09
N MET A 51 -3.06 -12.67 -2.39
CA MET A 51 -3.72 -12.69 -1.09
C MET A 51 -5.17 -13.14 -1.20
N GLY A 52 -5.88 -12.76 -2.26
CA GLY A 52 -7.22 -13.25 -2.57
C GLY A 52 -7.27 -14.76 -2.76
N ILE A 53 -6.33 -15.33 -3.50
CA ILE A 53 -6.19 -16.79 -3.67
C ILE A 53 -5.90 -17.47 -2.32
N ALA A 54 -5.00 -16.91 -1.53
CA ALA A 54 -4.63 -17.45 -0.21
C ALA A 54 -5.82 -17.47 0.76
N ILE A 55 -6.54 -16.35 0.86
CA ILE A 55 -7.75 -16.22 1.68
C ILE A 55 -8.82 -17.21 1.21
N GLY A 56 -9.13 -17.24 -0.09
CA GLY A 56 -10.14 -18.14 -0.63
C GLY A 56 -9.78 -19.62 -0.52
N HIS A 57 -8.49 -19.97 -0.45
CA HIS A 57 -8.04 -21.33 -0.14
C HIS A 57 -8.27 -21.68 1.34
N LEU A 58 -7.86 -20.80 2.26
CA LEU A 58 -8.03 -21.00 3.69
C LEU A 58 -9.52 -21.06 4.10
N GLU A 59 -10.36 -20.21 3.52
CA GLU A 59 -11.82 -20.23 3.74
C GLU A 59 -12.44 -21.57 3.30
N ARG A 60 -12.04 -22.11 2.15
CA ARG A 60 -12.49 -23.44 1.69
C ARG A 60 -12.03 -24.58 2.60
N MET A 61 -10.94 -24.39 3.34
CA MET A 61 -10.48 -25.32 4.37
C MET A 61 -11.17 -25.11 5.73
N GLY A 62 -12.13 -24.19 5.83
CA GLY A 62 -12.82 -23.86 7.07
C GLY A 62 -11.94 -23.14 8.09
N LYS A 63 -10.86 -22.48 7.65
CA LYS A 63 -9.97 -21.72 8.53
C LYS A 63 -10.53 -20.31 8.73
N ASP A 64 -10.35 -19.78 9.94
CA ASP A 64 -10.53 -18.36 10.20
C ASP A 64 -9.41 -17.57 9.49
N VAL A 65 -9.82 -16.59 8.69
CA VAL A 65 -8.95 -15.76 7.85
C VAL A 65 -8.98 -14.29 8.26
N GLN A 66 -9.70 -13.93 9.33
CA GLN A 66 -9.88 -12.53 9.70
C GLN A 66 -8.53 -11.84 9.96
N ALA A 67 -7.64 -12.48 10.72
CA ALA A 67 -6.30 -11.96 10.96
C ALA A 67 -5.50 -11.73 9.66
N LEU A 68 -5.66 -12.60 8.66
CA LEU A 68 -5.00 -12.42 7.36
C LEU A 68 -5.63 -11.24 6.59
N LYS A 69 -6.96 -11.10 6.60
CA LYS A 69 -7.65 -9.95 5.99
C LYS A 69 -7.21 -8.62 6.62
N ASP A 70 -7.02 -8.59 7.93
CA ASP A 70 -6.56 -7.40 8.64
C ASP A 70 -5.12 -7.03 8.25
N VAL A 71 -4.22 -8.03 8.20
CA VAL A 71 -2.84 -7.83 7.71
C VAL A 71 -2.82 -7.34 6.26
N VAL A 72 -3.65 -7.91 5.40
CA VAL A 72 -3.76 -7.49 3.99
C VAL A 72 -4.23 -6.05 3.87
N SER A 73 -5.21 -5.66 4.67
CA SER A 73 -5.69 -4.28 4.74
C SER A 73 -4.58 -3.31 5.19
N ALA A 74 -3.85 -3.66 6.25
CA ALA A 74 -2.73 -2.88 6.76
C ALA A 74 -1.59 -2.76 5.74
N ASP A 75 -1.26 -3.84 5.02
CA ASP A 75 -0.25 -3.80 3.97
C ASP A 75 -0.61 -2.84 2.86
N ARG A 76 -1.85 -2.87 2.37
CA ARG A 76 -2.30 -1.97 1.31
C ARG A 76 -2.17 -0.50 1.71
N GLN A 77 -2.51 -0.19 2.97
CA GLN A 77 -2.28 1.16 3.50
C GLN A 77 -0.79 1.51 3.54
N GLY A 78 0.04 0.60 4.07
CA GLY A 78 1.48 0.78 4.13
C GLY A 78 2.10 1.01 2.76
N PHE A 79 1.64 0.29 1.74
CA PHE A 79 2.08 0.49 0.36
C PHE A 79 1.72 1.88 -0.16
N ALA A 80 0.51 2.37 0.07
CA ALA A 80 0.10 3.71 -0.32
C ALA A 80 0.92 4.80 0.40
N LEU A 81 1.23 4.62 1.69
CA LEU A 81 2.08 5.53 2.45
C LEU A 81 3.51 5.56 1.89
N VAL A 82 4.13 4.40 1.66
CA VAL A 82 5.48 4.32 1.10
C VAL A 82 5.54 4.88 -0.32
N GLU A 83 4.53 4.63 -1.14
CA GLU A 83 4.44 5.21 -2.47
C GLU A 83 4.32 6.75 -2.44
N ALA A 84 3.55 7.29 -1.48
CA ALA A 84 3.42 8.73 -1.25
C ALA A 84 4.66 9.37 -0.61
N MET A 85 5.57 8.58 -0.05
CA MET A 85 6.88 9.01 0.47
C MET A 85 7.96 8.94 -0.62
N ALA A 86 7.70 9.57 -1.77
CA ALA A 86 8.63 9.54 -2.91
C ALA A 86 10.02 10.14 -2.59
N ASP A 87 10.10 11.05 -1.62
CA ASP A 87 11.34 11.67 -1.13
C ASP A 87 12.00 10.91 0.04
N GLY A 88 11.38 9.83 0.51
CA GLY A 88 11.86 8.99 1.61
C GLY A 88 11.73 9.61 3.01
N GLY A 89 11.13 10.80 3.15
CA GLY A 89 11.10 11.54 4.42
C GLY A 89 9.76 12.18 4.77
N SER A 90 8.89 12.43 3.79
CA SER A 90 7.58 13.04 4.01
C SER A 90 6.52 12.39 3.14
N ILE A 91 5.31 12.28 3.67
CA ILE A 91 4.14 11.89 2.89
C ILE A 91 3.67 13.12 2.11
N GLU A 92 3.63 13.04 0.78
CA GLU A 92 3.02 14.09 -0.03
C GLU A 92 1.49 13.90 -0.06
N PRO A 93 0.68 14.83 0.50
CA PRO A 93 -0.75 14.59 0.68
C PRO A 93 -1.53 14.39 -0.61
N ARG A 94 -1.15 15.07 -1.72
CA ARG A 94 -1.86 14.89 -2.99
C ARG A 94 -1.56 13.54 -3.63
N ALA A 95 -0.31 13.10 -3.59
CA ALA A 95 0.10 11.78 -4.03
C ALA A 95 -0.65 10.72 -3.23
N LEU A 96 -0.72 10.85 -1.91
CA LEU A 96 -1.48 9.91 -1.10
C LEU A 96 -2.97 9.88 -1.48
N CYS A 97 -3.61 11.03 -1.64
CA CYS A 97 -5.02 11.08 -2.08
C CYS A 97 -5.19 10.41 -3.45
N HIS A 98 -4.30 10.70 -4.40
CA HIS A 98 -4.32 10.11 -5.73
C HIS A 98 -4.17 8.58 -5.70
N ILE A 99 -3.20 8.07 -4.92
CA ILE A 99 -2.97 6.64 -4.76
C ILE A 99 -4.20 5.99 -4.13
N VAL A 100 -4.75 6.56 -3.06
CA VAL A 100 -5.94 6.02 -2.40
C VAL A 100 -7.14 6.00 -3.34
N ASP A 101 -7.34 7.04 -4.14
CA ASP A 101 -8.41 7.09 -5.13
C ASP A 101 -8.23 6.04 -6.23
N ARG A 102 -7.00 5.87 -6.73
CA ARG A 102 -6.64 4.82 -7.69
C ARG A 102 -6.94 3.43 -7.14
N GLU A 103 -6.46 3.14 -5.93
CA GLU A 103 -6.66 1.82 -5.29
C GLU A 103 -8.12 1.58 -4.89
N ALA A 104 -8.87 2.63 -4.54
CA ALA A 104 -10.30 2.53 -4.24
C ALA A 104 -11.15 2.30 -5.50
N ALA A 105 -10.83 2.98 -6.61
CA ALA A 105 -11.48 2.76 -7.90
C ALA A 105 -11.26 1.31 -8.40
N ALA A 106 -10.11 0.73 -8.09
CA ALA A 106 -9.81 -0.67 -8.39
C ALA A 106 -10.39 -1.68 -7.37
N GLY A 107 -11.11 -1.22 -6.34
CA GLY A 107 -11.72 -2.08 -5.33
C GLY A 107 -10.73 -2.70 -4.32
N ARG A 108 -9.46 -2.30 -4.35
CA ARG A 108 -8.41 -2.85 -3.47
C ARG A 108 -8.37 -2.17 -2.11
N MET A 109 -8.92 -0.95 -2.01
CA MET A 109 -8.85 -0.15 -0.79
C MET A 109 -10.16 0.60 -0.51
N THR A 110 -10.50 0.77 0.76
CA THR A 110 -11.60 1.66 1.18
C THR A 110 -11.04 2.96 1.74
N ARG A 111 -11.50 4.10 1.22
CA ARG A 111 -11.04 5.45 1.62
C ARG A 111 -11.09 5.69 3.14
N SER A 112 -12.13 5.19 3.80
CA SER A 112 -12.34 5.31 5.26
C SER A 112 -11.23 4.66 6.08
N VAL A 113 -10.70 3.54 5.59
CA VAL A 113 -9.69 2.74 6.28
C VAL A 113 -8.32 3.44 6.27
N VAL A 114 -8.01 4.19 5.21
CA VAL A 114 -6.76 4.98 5.15
C VAL A 114 -6.81 6.23 6.04
N LEU A 115 -7.97 6.91 6.10
CA LEU A 115 -8.16 8.07 6.97
C LEU A 115 -7.99 7.72 8.45
N LEU A 116 -8.43 6.53 8.87
CA LEU A 116 -8.21 6.02 10.23
C LEU A 116 -6.72 5.85 10.53
N THR A 117 -5.96 5.25 9.62
CA THR A 117 -4.51 5.05 9.79
C THR A 117 -3.72 6.35 9.74
N LEU A 118 -4.12 7.30 8.89
CA LEU A 118 -3.52 8.64 8.86
C LEU A 118 -3.82 9.44 10.13
N ASN A 119 -5.04 9.34 10.67
CA ASN A 119 -5.38 9.97 11.93
C ASN A 119 -4.61 9.35 13.10
N ALA A 120 -4.44 8.03 13.12
CA ALA A 120 -3.60 7.36 14.12
C ALA A 120 -2.13 7.78 14.00
N ALA A 121 -1.58 7.79 12.78
CA ALA A 121 -0.21 8.25 12.52
C ALA A 121 -0.02 9.73 12.88
N ALA A 122 -1.01 10.59 12.59
CA ALA A 122 -1.00 12.00 12.96
C ALA A 122 -1.05 12.21 14.48
N ALA A 123 -1.79 11.37 15.21
CA ALA A 123 -1.85 11.42 16.68
C ALA A 123 -0.53 11.02 17.35
N GLU A 124 0.32 10.26 16.66
CA GLU A 124 1.66 9.88 17.13
C GLU A 124 2.77 10.86 16.71
N LEU A 125 2.45 11.91 15.95
CA LEU A 125 3.42 12.93 15.59
C LEU A 125 3.82 13.77 16.81
N SER A 126 5.12 14.03 16.94
CA SER A 126 5.61 14.96 17.96
C SER A 126 5.08 16.38 17.71
N PRO A 127 5.03 17.25 18.74
CA PRO A 127 4.58 18.64 18.58
C PRO A 127 5.36 19.43 17.52
N ARG A 128 6.66 19.12 17.32
CA ARG A 128 7.48 19.75 16.27
C ARG A 128 7.07 19.32 14.85
N GLN A 129 6.72 18.05 14.68
CA GLN A 129 6.24 17.53 13.38
C GLN A 129 4.83 18.05 13.07
N THR A 130 3.99 18.17 14.09
CA THR A 130 2.65 18.78 13.98
C THR A 130 2.75 20.25 13.55
N ALA A 131 3.64 21.03 14.18
CA ALA A 131 3.88 22.44 13.82
C ALA A 131 4.45 22.60 12.39
N ALA A 132 5.36 21.71 11.98
CA ALA A 132 5.89 21.69 10.61
C ALA A 132 4.81 21.37 9.56
N GLY A 133 3.93 20.40 9.86
CA GLY A 133 2.77 20.09 9.02
C GLY A 133 1.79 21.25 8.88
N GLN A 134 1.49 21.95 9.98
CA GLN A 134 0.61 23.13 9.98
C GLN A 134 1.22 24.33 9.22
N ALA A 135 2.53 24.55 9.33
CA ALA A 135 3.23 25.61 8.61
C ALA A 135 3.23 25.38 7.08
N SER A 136 3.37 24.12 6.65
CA SER A 136 3.33 23.73 5.23
C SER A 136 1.92 23.87 4.63
N GLY A 137 0.87 23.61 5.41
CA GLY A 137 -0.52 23.85 5.00
C GLY A 137 -0.87 25.34 4.81
N ASN A 138 -0.26 26.23 5.59
CA ASN A 138 -0.55 27.66 5.58
C ASN A 138 0.13 28.44 4.43
N HIS A 139 1.15 27.90 3.75
CA HIS A 139 1.79 28.56 2.62
C HIS A 139 1.00 28.47 1.30
N ARG A 140 -0.16 27.79 1.28
CA ARG A 140 -0.94 27.57 0.05
C ARG A 140 -2.07 28.58 -0.21
N TRP A 141 -2.34 29.51 0.72
CA TRP A 141 -3.45 30.46 0.61
C TRP A 141 -3.03 31.93 0.40
N SER A 142 -1.76 32.17 0.08
CA SER A 142 -1.26 33.51 -0.25
C SER A 142 -0.75 33.55 -1.70
N ILE A 143 -1.66 33.59 -2.66
CA ILE A 143 -1.37 34.09 -4.00
C ILE A 143 -2.44 35.15 -4.30
N HIS A 144 -2.03 36.41 -4.21
CA HIS A 144 -2.74 37.57 -4.74
C HIS A 144 -2.55 37.65 -6.26
#